data_AF-A0A357L683-F1
#
_entry.id   AF-A0A357L683-F1
#
_cell.length_a   1.000
_cell.length_b   1.000
_cell.length_c   1.000
_cell.angle_alpha   90.00
_cell.angle_beta   90.00
_cell.angle_gamma   90.00
#
_symmetry.space_group_name_H-M   'P 1'
#
loop_
_entity.id
_entity.type
_entity.pdbx_description
1 polymer ?
#
loop_
_entity_poly.entity_id
_entity_poly.type
_entity_poly.pdbx_seq_one_letter_code
_entity_poly.pdbx_strand_id
1 'polypeptide(L)'
;KTATVVETSGPFDEAVVGLVDPAHTPVVHKQWWWREGRPRADKTKAFAPTALGFKMTAHAPSSNSLIYKAIGGAPVTEIEFRLPALRLEHISTATRRVLALTAMTPGEAGTTRIVHLNYWDFALFDALLPFAQGMADSFLKQDGDILRLQNENLSRTRHRALYLGDADEPAKWYFALNKAWSEKGEAEFVNPLAPATLRWRT
;
A
#
# COMPACT_ATOMS: atom_id res chain seq x y z
N LYS A 1 12.44 4.78 -10.91
CA LYS A 1 12.99 6.03 -10.39
C LYS A 1 11.93 7.09 -10.52
N THR A 2 11.18 7.33 -9.45
CA THR A 2 10.26 8.46 -9.31
C THR A 2 10.22 8.82 -7.83
N ALA A 3 9.92 10.07 -7.54
CA ALA A 3 9.67 10.52 -6.18
C ALA A 3 8.46 11.44 -6.19
N THR A 4 7.42 11.06 -5.46
CA THR A 4 6.17 11.80 -5.38
C THR A 4 5.90 12.08 -3.91
N VAL A 5 5.53 13.32 -3.60
CA VAL A 5 5.16 13.76 -2.26
C VAL A 5 3.78 14.39 -2.32
N VAL A 6 2.88 13.92 -1.46
CA VAL A 6 1.54 14.47 -1.30
C VAL A 6 1.30 14.73 0.18
N GLU A 7 0.59 15.80 0.49
CA GLU A 7 0.12 16.08 1.85
C GLU A 7 -1.39 15.87 1.91
N THR A 8 -1.83 15.24 2.99
CA THR A 8 -3.25 15.06 3.32
C THR A 8 -3.49 15.49 4.76
N SER A 9 -4.75 15.70 5.14
CA SER A 9 -5.14 16.14 6.48
C SER A 9 -6.10 15.15 7.13
N GLY A 10 -5.94 14.96 8.44
CA GLY A 10 -6.80 14.13 9.28
C GLY A 10 -6.03 13.14 10.16
N PRO A 11 -6.73 12.22 10.86
CA PRO A 11 -6.10 11.30 11.79
C PRO A 11 -5.03 10.44 11.10
N PHE A 12 -3.83 10.40 11.67
CA PHE A 12 -2.69 9.68 11.09
C PHE A 12 -3.00 8.20 10.87
N ASP A 13 -3.60 7.53 11.86
CA ASP A 13 -3.92 6.10 11.76
C ASP A 13 -4.87 5.78 10.59
N GLU A 14 -5.82 6.67 10.26
CA GLU A 14 -6.72 6.49 9.12
C GLU A 14 -5.97 6.60 7.79
N ALA A 15 -4.96 7.49 7.71
CA ALA A 15 -4.07 7.54 6.54
C ALA A 15 -3.27 6.24 6.37
N VAL A 16 -2.76 5.68 7.48
CA VAL A 16 -2.03 4.40 7.46
C VAL A 16 -2.94 3.23 7.08
N VAL A 17 -4.22 3.24 7.48
CA VAL A 17 -5.19 2.24 7.03
C VAL A 17 -5.35 2.26 5.50
N GLY A 18 -5.46 3.45 4.89
CA GLY A 18 -5.50 3.58 3.44
C GLY A 18 -4.25 3.03 2.74
N LEU A 19 -3.10 3.11 3.40
CA LEU A 19 -1.85 2.53 2.90
C LEU A 19 -1.88 0.99 2.86
N VAL A 20 -2.49 0.34 3.86
CA VAL A 20 -2.48 -1.12 4.01
C VAL A 20 -3.62 -1.83 3.30
N ASP A 21 -4.68 -1.11 2.95
CA ASP A 21 -5.86 -1.67 2.29
C ASP A 21 -5.57 -2.07 0.82
N PRO A 22 -5.65 -3.36 0.45
CA PRO A 22 -5.51 -3.78 -0.95
C PRO A 22 -6.81 -3.62 -1.77
N ALA A 23 -7.96 -3.33 -1.14
CA ALA A 23 -9.27 -3.35 -1.75
C ALA A 23 -9.67 -2.02 -2.44
N HIS A 24 -9.09 -0.88 -2.05
CA HIS A 24 -9.35 0.40 -2.70
C HIS A 24 -8.83 0.48 -4.14
N THR A 25 -7.75 -0.26 -4.48
CA THR A 25 -7.04 -0.12 -5.76
C THR A 25 -7.96 -0.14 -7.01
N PRO A 26 -8.91 -1.08 -7.18
CA PRO A 26 -9.84 -1.07 -8.33
C PRO A 26 -10.86 0.08 -8.34
N VAL A 27 -11.15 0.71 -7.20
CA VAL A 27 -12.18 1.75 -7.09
C VAL A 27 -11.60 3.16 -7.19
N VAL A 28 -10.38 3.37 -6.71
CA VAL A 28 -9.66 4.65 -6.74
C VAL A 28 -8.91 4.83 -8.06
N HIS A 29 -8.15 3.82 -8.50
CA HIS A 29 -7.29 3.92 -9.69
C HIS A 29 -7.99 3.37 -10.94
N LYS A 30 -8.90 4.16 -11.49
CA LYS A 30 -9.71 3.78 -12.67
C LYS A 30 -9.16 4.26 -14.01
N GLN A 31 -7.94 4.76 -14.07
CA GLN A 31 -7.36 5.27 -15.31
C GLN A 31 -7.27 4.18 -16.38
N TRP A 32 -7.54 4.54 -17.64
CA TRP A 32 -7.49 3.65 -18.81
C TRP A 32 -6.14 2.94 -18.99
N TRP A 33 -5.04 3.59 -18.61
CA TRP A 33 -3.69 3.05 -18.69
C TRP A 33 -3.34 2.09 -17.54
N TRP A 34 -4.24 1.92 -16.57
CA TRP A 34 -4.08 1.00 -15.45
C TRP A 34 -5.11 -0.13 -15.43
N ARG A 35 -6.39 0.17 -15.10
CA ARG A 35 -7.37 -0.88 -14.75
C ARG A 35 -8.82 -0.59 -15.16
N GLU A 36 -9.08 0.36 -16.05
CA GLU A 36 -10.45 0.65 -16.48
C GLU A 36 -11.17 -0.60 -17.06
N GLY A 37 -12.42 -0.83 -16.64
CA GLY A 37 -13.31 -1.85 -17.22
C GLY A 37 -13.00 -3.32 -16.89
N ARG A 38 -12.04 -3.63 -15.99
CA ARG A 38 -11.72 -5.03 -15.67
C ARG A 38 -12.70 -5.66 -14.66
N PRO A 39 -13.15 -6.90 -14.89
CA PRO A 39 -13.97 -7.63 -13.94
C PRO A 39 -13.28 -7.81 -12.58
N ARG A 40 -14.08 -7.84 -11.51
CA ARG A 40 -13.58 -8.20 -10.18
C ARG A 40 -13.26 -9.69 -10.12
N ALA A 41 -12.09 -10.01 -9.57
CA ALA A 41 -11.62 -11.37 -9.40
C ALA A 41 -11.45 -11.71 -7.92
N ASP A 42 -11.69 -12.97 -7.59
CA ASP A 42 -11.35 -13.48 -6.26
C ASP A 42 -9.83 -13.51 -6.12
N LYS A 43 -9.37 -13.06 -4.96
CA LYS A 43 -7.98 -12.99 -4.56
C LYS A 43 -7.81 -13.89 -3.35
N THR A 44 -6.71 -14.64 -3.34
CA THR A 44 -6.25 -15.40 -2.17
C THR A 44 -4.79 -15.08 -2.01
N LYS A 45 -4.41 -14.52 -0.87
CA LYS A 45 -3.03 -14.10 -0.60
C LYS A 45 -2.61 -14.59 0.78
N ALA A 46 -1.43 -15.19 0.84
CA ALA A 46 -0.81 -15.58 2.09
C ALA A 46 -0.05 -14.40 2.69
N PHE A 47 -0.11 -14.30 4.02
CA PHE A 47 0.53 -13.29 4.82
C PHE A 47 1.33 -13.94 5.95
N ALA A 48 2.44 -13.31 6.30
CA ALA A 48 3.30 -13.74 7.40
C ALA A 48 3.76 -12.54 8.22
N PRO A 49 3.93 -12.69 9.55
CA PRO A 49 4.53 -11.66 10.39
C PRO A 49 5.99 -11.41 9.99
N THR A 50 6.45 -10.18 10.18
CA THR A 50 7.86 -9.77 10.10
C THR A 50 8.30 -9.13 11.40
N ALA A 51 9.58 -8.75 11.54
CA ALA A 51 10.09 -8.21 12.80
C ALA A 51 9.29 -6.98 13.30
N LEU A 52 8.83 -6.12 12.39
CA LEU A 52 8.12 -4.88 12.72
C LEU A 52 6.79 -4.73 11.98
N GLY A 53 6.21 -5.82 11.48
CA GLY A 53 4.93 -5.75 10.77
C GLY A 53 4.51 -7.06 10.13
N PHE A 54 4.05 -7.02 8.89
CA PHE A 54 3.62 -8.21 8.17
C PHE A 54 3.85 -8.05 6.68
N LYS A 55 3.99 -9.17 5.98
CA LYS A 55 4.15 -9.19 4.54
C LYS A 55 3.12 -10.08 3.87
N MET A 56 2.58 -9.59 2.77
CA MET A 56 1.95 -10.42 1.75
C MET A 56 3.08 -11.18 1.03
N THR A 57 3.16 -12.48 1.24
CA THR A 57 4.27 -13.29 0.75
C THR A 57 4.33 -13.29 -0.78
N ALA A 58 5.52 -13.54 -1.32
CA ALA A 58 5.81 -13.74 -2.72
C ALA A 58 4.66 -14.44 -3.49
N HIS A 59 4.10 -13.72 -4.46
CA HIS A 59 3.01 -14.22 -5.28
C HIS A 59 3.11 -13.71 -6.72
N ALA A 60 2.50 -14.43 -7.66
CA ALA A 60 2.35 -13.93 -9.01
C ALA A 60 1.43 -12.68 -9.02
N PRO A 61 1.84 -11.57 -9.65
CA PRO A 61 0.98 -10.40 -9.78
C PRO A 61 -0.28 -10.77 -10.55
N SER A 62 -1.40 -10.09 -10.24
CA SER A 62 -2.62 -10.32 -11.01
C SER A 62 -2.41 -9.90 -12.46
N SER A 63 -2.60 -10.85 -13.38
CA SER A 63 -2.25 -10.78 -14.80
C SER A 63 -2.66 -9.50 -15.54
N ASN A 64 -1.84 -9.12 -16.53
CA ASN A 64 -2.10 -8.20 -17.66
C ASN A 64 -1.86 -6.68 -17.52
N SER A 65 -1.02 -6.20 -16.60
CA SER A 65 -0.51 -4.82 -16.74
C SER A 65 0.61 -4.76 -17.81
N LEU A 66 0.64 -3.67 -18.59
CA LEU A 66 1.71 -3.39 -19.57
C LEU A 66 3.10 -3.34 -18.90
N ILE A 67 3.14 -2.89 -17.64
CA ILE A 67 4.34 -2.86 -16.81
C ILE A 67 4.91 -4.26 -16.59
N TYR A 68 4.07 -5.25 -16.23
CA TYR A 68 4.55 -6.62 -16.02
C TYR A 68 5.04 -7.28 -17.32
N LYS A 69 4.44 -6.94 -18.47
CA LYS A 69 4.93 -7.38 -19.79
C LYS A 69 6.30 -6.76 -20.12
N ALA A 70 6.49 -5.48 -19.81
CA ALA A 70 7.74 -4.76 -20.03
C ALA A 70 8.88 -5.27 -19.13
N ILE A 71 8.55 -5.62 -17.87
CA ILE A 71 9.47 -6.28 -16.93
C ILE A 71 9.87 -7.65 -17.48
N GLY A 72 8.94 -8.40 -18.07
CA GLY A 72 9.20 -9.71 -18.68
C GLY A 72 9.42 -10.83 -17.65
N GLY A 73 9.60 -12.07 -18.12
CA GLY A 73 9.82 -13.23 -17.26
C GLY A 73 8.60 -13.62 -16.40
N ALA A 74 8.86 -14.29 -15.26
CA ALA A 74 7.86 -14.67 -14.28
C ALA A 74 7.98 -13.75 -13.03
N PRO A 75 7.41 -12.54 -13.05
CA PRO A 75 7.52 -11.60 -11.95
C PRO A 75 6.85 -12.15 -10.70
N VAL A 76 7.48 -11.93 -9.56
CA VAL A 76 6.99 -12.23 -8.23
C VAL A 76 6.91 -10.93 -7.44
N THR A 77 5.77 -10.68 -6.82
CA THR A 77 5.53 -9.50 -5.99
C THR A 77 5.47 -9.91 -4.52
N GLU A 78 6.20 -9.17 -3.68
CA GLU A 78 6.08 -9.20 -2.23
C GLU A 78 5.76 -7.79 -1.73
N ILE A 79 4.82 -7.66 -0.80
CA ILE A 79 4.47 -6.37 -0.19
C ILE A 79 4.62 -6.52 1.31
N GLU A 80 5.46 -5.70 1.92
CA GLU A 80 5.68 -5.66 3.36
C GLU A 80 5.20 -4.34 3.94
N PHE A 81 4.44 -4.43 5.02
CA PHE A 81 4.09 -3.32 5.88
C PHE A 81 4.97 -3.36 7.13
N ARG A 82 5.56 -2.22 7.49
CA ARG A 82 6.35 -2.06 8.71
C ARG A 82 5.88 -0.84 9.49
N LEU A 83 5.86 -0.98 10.81
CA LEU A 83 5.69 0.16 11.71
C LEU A 83 6.81 1.20 11.49
N PRO A 84 6.50 2.50 11.67
CA PRO A 84 5.18 3.03 12.01
C PRO A 84 4.22 3.13 10.81
N ALA A 85 4.70 3.42 9.60
CA ALA A 85 3.84 3.59 8.43
C ALA A 85 4.63 3.46 7.12
N LEU A 86 5.31 2.33 6.95
CA LEU A 86 6.06 2.00 5.74
C LEU A 86 5.39 0.87 4.97
N ARG A 87 5.26 1.04 3.66
CA ARG A 87 4.87 -0.01 2.72
C ARG A 87 6.00 -0.18 1.72
N LEU A 88 6.59 -1.37 1.69
CA LEU A 88 7.61 -1.77 0.72
C LEU A 88 7.01 -2.78 -0.23
N GLU A 89 7.07 -2.51 -1.52
CA GLU A 89 6.67 -3.44 -2.56
C GLU A 89 7.88 -3.79 -3.41
N HIS A 90 8.16 -5.09 -3.51
CA HIS A 90 9.25 -5.62 -4.30
C HIS A 90 8.70 -6.52 -5.38
N ILE A 91 8.87 -6.10 -6.64
CA ILE A 91 8.57 -6.90 -7.82
C ILE A 91 9.91 -7.36 -8.38
N SER A 92 10.10 -8.67 -8.50
CA SER A 92 11.36 -9.24 -8.97
C SER A 92 11.14 -10.33 -10.01
N THR A 93 12.08 -10.43 -10.94
CA THR A 93 12.24 -11.57 -11.85
C THR A 93 13.63 -12.15 -11.66
N ALA A 94 14.01 -13.14 -12.46
CA ALA A 94 15.37 -13.67 -12.48
C ALA A 94 16.44 -12.60 -12.79
N THR A 95 16.09 -11.54 -13.52
CA THR A 95 17.08 -10.59 -14.07
C THR A 95 16.76 -9.12 -13.80
N ARG A 96 15.60 -8.80 -13.21
CA ARG A 96 15.13 -7.42 -13.04
C ARG A 96 14.40 -7.23 -11.72
N ARG A 97 14.40 -6.00 -11.22
CA ARG A 97 13.76 -5.60 -9.97
C ARG A 97 13.09 -4.24 -10.10
N VAL A 98 11.93 -4.12 -9.45
CA VAL A 98 11.25 -2.87 -9.16
C VAL A 98 10.99 -2.82 -7.65
N LEU A 99 11.31 -1.69 -7.03
CA LEU A 99 11.07 -1.43 -5.63
C LEU A 99 10.18 -0.20 -5.52
N ALA A 100 9.11 -0.28 -4.73
CA ALA A 100 8.32 0.86 -4.35
C ALA A 100 8.34 1.01 -2.83
N LEU A 101 8.62 2.21 -2.34
CA LEU A 101 8.54 2.57 -0.93
C LEU A 101 7.49 3.66 -0.79
N THR A 102 6.44 3.39 -0.03
CA THR A 102 5.57 4.45 0.50
C THR A 102 5.84 4.63 1.97
N ALA A 103 6.09 5.85 2.39
CA ALA A 103 6.27 6.24 3.79
C ALA A 103 5.28 7.33 4.15
N MET A 104 4.62 7.21 5.29
CA MET A 104 3.78 8.26 5.85
C MET A 104 4.40 8.80 7.13
N THR A 105 4.49 10.12 7.24
CA THR A 105 5.01 10.80 8.42
C THR A 105 4.03 11.86 8.91
N PRO A 106 3.74 11.92 10.22
CA PRO A 106 2.90 12.98 10.76
C PRO A 106 3.58 14.33 10.61
N GLY A 107 2.82 15.34 10.20
CA GLY A 107 3.24 16.73 10.07
C GLY A 107 2.54 17.63 11.09
N GLU A 108 2.70 18.94 10.91
CA GLU A 108 2.05 19.95 11.77
C GLU A 108 0.54 19.98 11.55
N ALA A 109 -0.21 20.48 12.55
CA ALA A 109 -1.65 20.72 12.48
C ALA A 109 -2.51 19.52 12.02
N GLY A 110 -2.07 18.28 12.32
CA GLY A 110 -2.80 17.07 11.92
C GLY A 110 -2.71 16.75 10.43
N THR A 111 -1.66 17.23 9.77
CA THR A 111 -1.31 16.82 8.40
C THR A 111 -0.53 15.52 8.42
N THR A 112 -0.61 14.77 7.33
CA THR A 112 0.24 13.60 7.06
C THR A 112 0.90 13.79 5.72
N ARG A 113 2.24 13.68 5.71
CA ARG A 113 3.02 13.69 4.49
C ARG A 113 3.19 12.26 4.00
N ILE A 114 2.82 12.02 2.74
CA ILE A 114 2.94 10.74 2.05
C ILE A 114 4.06 10.88 1.04
N VAL A 115 5.12 10.09 1.20
CA VAL A 115 6.25 10.02 0.26
C VAL A 115 6.19 8.67 -0.43
N HIS A 116 6.16 8.68 -1.76
CA HIS A 116 6.21 7.47 -2.57
C HIS A 116 7.41 7.51 -3.52
N LEU A 117 8.26 6.50 -3.42
CA LEU A 117 9.47 6.35 -4.21
C LEU A 117 9.36 5.07 -5.04
N ASN A 118 9.65 5.14 -6.33
CA ASN A 118 9.83 3.96 -7.16
C ASN A 118 11.26 3.86 -7.65
N TYR A 119 11.82 2.66 -7.66
CA TYR A 119 13.11 2.34 -8.23
C TYR A 119 12.96 1.14 -9.18
N TRP A 120 13.76 1.11 -10.23
CA TRP A 120 13.88 -0.01 -11.16
C TRP A 120 15.32 -0.09 -11.69
N ASP A 121 15.74 -1.29 -12.11
CA ASP A 121 17.11 -1.58 -12.56
C ASP A 121 17.24 -1.76 -14.10
N PHE A 122 16.20 -1.48 -14.88
CA PHE A 122 16.20 -1.67 -16.33
C PHE A 122 15.91 -0.39 -17.13
N ALA A 123 16.67 -0.18 -18.20
CA ALA A 123 16.74 1.08 -18.94
C ALA A 123 15.44 1.49 -19.66
N LEU A 124 14.55 0.54 -19.98
CA LEU A 124 13.30 0.85 -20.69
C LEU A 124 12.44 1.88 -19.94
N PHE A 125 12.40 1.81 -18.61
CA PHE A 125 11.62 2.77 -17.81
C PHE A 125 12.36 4.10 -17.59
N ASP A 126 13.69 4.13 -17.72
CA ASP A 126 14.45 5.38 -17.70
C ASP A 126 14.09 6.25 -18.92
N ALA A 127 13.90 5.65 -20.10
CA ALA A 127 13.45 6.36 -21.30
C ALA A 127 12.03 6.95 -21.17
N LEU A 128 11.19 6.36 -20.31
CA LEU A 128 9.81 6.77 -20.07
C LEU A 128 9.66 7.59 -18.78
N LEU A 129 10.76 8.07 -18.20
CA LEU A 129 10.79 8.69 -16.88
C LEU A 129 9.76 9.83 -16.69
N PRO A 130 9.60 10.79 -17.62
CA PRO A 130 8.61 11.87 -17.43
C PRO A 130 7.17 11.34 -17.34
N PHE A 131 6.84 10.32 -18.14
CA PHE A 131 5.52 9.67 -18.08
C PHE A 131 5.36 8.86 -16.80
N ALA A 132 6.40 8.13 -16.38
CA ALA A 132 6.39 7.38 -15.13
C ALA A 132 6.19 8.29 -13.92
N GLN A 133 6.85 9.45 -13.87
CA GLN A 133 6.67 10.45 -12.83
C GLN A 133 5.23 10.98 -12.81
N GLY A 134 4.68 11.39 -13.97
CA GLY A 134 3.29 11.87 -14.03
C GLY A 134 2.25 10.82 -13.62
N MET A 135 2.49 9.53 -13.94
CA MET A 135 1.65 8.43 -13.46
C MET A 135 1.73 8.26 -11.94
N ALA A 136 2.94 8.29 -11.36
CA ALA A 136 3.14 8.21 -9.91
C ALA A 136 2.47 9.37 -9.17
N ASP A 137 2.61 10.60 -9.70
CA ASP A 137 1.97 11.80 -9.16
C ASP A 137 0.44 11.69 -9.19
N SER A 138 -0.12 11.19 -10.29
CA SER A 138 -1.57 10.96 -10.40
C SER A 138 -2.07 9.91 -9.41
N PHE A 139 -1.33 8.82 -9.20
CA PHE A 139 -1.72 7.77 -8.26
C PHE A 139 -1.76 8.30 -6.83
N LEU A 140 -0.65 8.89 -6.38
CA LEU A 140 -0.56 9.33 -4.99
C LEU A 140 -1.52 10.48 -4.68
N LYS A 141 -1.80 11.35 -5.66
CA LYS A 141 -2.78 12.42 -5.51
C LYS A 141 -4.18 11.86 -5.28
N GLN A 142 -4.58 10.82 -6.01
CA GLN A 142 -5.89 10.18 -5.82
C GLN A 142 -6.03 9.59 -4.42
N ASP A 143 -5.00 8.94 -3.91
CA ASP A 143 -5.00 8.39 -2.55
C ASP A 143 -5.12 9.52 -1.51
N GLY A 144 -4.33 10.59 -1.68
CA GLY A 144 -4.40 11.77 -0.82
C GLY A 144 -5.79 12.43 -0.81
N ASP A 145 -6.44 12.52 -1.97
CA ASP A 145 -7.79 13.08 -2.11
C ASP A 145 -8.86 12.22 -1.44
N ILE A 146 -8.78 10.89 -1.55
CA ILE A 146 -9.70 9.97 -0.87
C ILE A 146 -9.54 10.07 0.65
N LEU A 147 -8.30 10.07 1.15
CA LEU A 147 -8.03 10.24 2.57
C LEU A 147 -8.58 11.57 3.11
N ARG A 148 -8.36 12.67 2.38
CA ARG A 148 -8.91 13.98 2.74
C ARG A 148 -10.44 13.94 2.81
N LEU A 149 -11.10 13.37 1.79
CA LEU A 149 -12.57 13.25 1.77
C LEU A 149 -13.09 12.35 2.90
N GLN A 150 -12.42 11.24 3.19
CA GLN A 150 -12.77 10.36 4.32
C GLN A 150 -12.70 11.14 5.64
N ASN A 151 -11.67 11.94 5.84
CA ASN A 151 -11.47 12.73 7.06
C ASN A 151 -12.49 13.87 7.20
N GLU A 152 -12.79 14.58 6.10
CA GLU A 152 -13.89 15.56 6.06
C GLU A 152 -15.22 14.92 6.47
N ASN A 153 -15.51 13.71 6.00
CA ASN A 153 -16.73 12.99 6.35
C ASN A 153 -16.73 12.47 7.80
N LEU A 154 -15.64 11.85 8.26
CA LEU A 154 -15.48 11.37 9.64
C LEU A 154 -15.71 12.49 10.66
N SER A 155 -15.18 13.68 10.40
CA SER A 155 -15.36 14.86 11.27
C SER A 155 -16.84 15.27 11.42
N ARG A 156 -17.66 15.02 10.40
CA ARG A 156 -19.09 15.35 10.36
C ARG A 156 -19.95 14.26 10.98
N THR A 157 -19.69 13.00 10.65
CA THR A 157 -20.58 11.88 10.99
C THR A 157 -20.29 11.25 12.34
N ARG A 158 -19.05 11.41 12.88
CA ARG A 158 -18.59 10.79 14.14
C ARG A 158 -18.83 9.28 14.24
N HIS A 159 -18.95 8.60 13.10
CA HIS A 159 -19.06 7.14 13.06
C HIS A 159 -17.71 6.49 13.36
N ARG A 160 -17.74 5.30 13.97
CA ARG A 160 -16.56 4.44 14.11
C ARG A 160 -16.37 3.65 12.82
N ALA A 161 -15.11 3.50 12.40
CA ALA A 161 -14.76 2.61 11.29
C ALA A 161 -15.23 1.18 11.57
N LEU A 162 -15.71 0.51 10.52
CA LEU A 162 -16.10 -0.89 10.55
C LEU A 162 -15.13 -1.65 9.63
N TYR A 163 -14.43 -2.63 10.19
CA TYR A 163 -13.50 -3.50 9.44
C TYR A 163 -14.14 -4.86 9.21
N LEU A 164 -14.43 -5.20 7.96
CA LEU A 164 -15.22 -6.35 7.56
C LEU A 164 -14.39 -7.40 6.81
N GLY A 165 -14.43 -8.63 7.33
CA GLY A 165 -13.83 -9.79 6.67
C GLY A 165 -12.33 -9.68 6.44
N ASP A 166 -11.84 -10.49 5.50
CA ASP A 166 -10.42 -10.64 5.19
C ASP A 166 -9.81 -9.45 4.45
N ALA A 167 -10.62 -8.63 3.77
CA ALA A 167 -10.14 -7.46 3.03
C ALA A 167 -9.55 -6.40 3.98
N ASP A 168 -10.19 -6.23 5.14
CA ASP A 168 -9.82 -5.23 6.15
C ASP A 168 -8.93 -5.79 7.27
N GLU A 169 -8.56 -7.07 7.18
CA GLU A 169 -7.69 -7.71 8.17
C GLU A 169 -6.30 -7.03 8.29
N PRO A 170 -5.65 -6.56 7.20
CA PRO A 170 -4.42 -5.76 7.30
C PRO A 170 -4.57 -4.49 8.14
N ALA A 171 -5.74 -3.83 8.11
CA ALA A 171 -6.03 -2.65 8.92
C ALA A 171 -6.12 -3.03 10.42
N LYS A 172 -6.80 -4.13 10.74
CA LYS A 172 -6.86 -4.64 12.13
C LYS A 172 -5.47 -5.02 12.64
N TRP A 173 -4.66 -5.65 11.80
CA TRP A 173 -3.27 -6.00 12.15
C TRP A 173 -2.43 -4.76 12.42
N TYR A 174 -2.58 -3.69 11.64
CA TYR A 174 -1.93 -2.41 11.93
C TYR A 174 -2.25 -1.91 13.35
N PHE A 175 -3.53 -1.87 13.74
CA PHE A 175 -3.90 -1.44 15.09
C PHE A 175 -3.38 -2.37 16.18
N ALA A 176 -3.41 -3.69 15.96
CA ALA A 176 -2.85 -4.66 16.90
C ALA A 176 -1.34 -4.47 17.08
N LEU A 177 -0.61 -4.24 15.99
CA LEU A 177 0.82 -3.95 16.00
C LEU A 177 1.13 -2.63 16.72
N ASN A 178 0.40 -1.56 16.40
CA ASN A 178 0.61 -0.25 17.00
C ASN A 178 0.31 -0.27 18.52
N LYS A 179 -0.74 -0.98 18.92
CA LYS A 179 -1.06 -1.23 20.34
C LYS A 179 0.07 -1.99 21.03
N ALA A 180 0.49 -3.13 20.48
CA ALA A 180 1.58 -3.92 21.05
C ALA A 180 2.90 -3.14 21.14
N TRP A 181 3.19 -2.31 20.13
CA TRP A 181 4.36 -1.44 20.14
C TRP A 181 4.31 -0.40 21.26
N SER A 182 3.13 0.17 21.49
CA SER A 182 2.91 1.17 22.55
C SER A 182 2.96 0.55 23.95
N GLU A 183 2.47 -0.69 24.10
CA GLU A 183 2.41 -1.41 25.39
C GLU A 183 3.74 -2.05 25.81
N LYS A 184 4.68 -2.27 24.88
CA LYS A 184 5.96 -2.96 25.19
C LYS A 184 6.86 -2.22 26.20
N GLY A 185 6.73 -0.89 26.29
CA GLY A 185 7.66 -0.06 27.07
C GLY A 185 9.12 -0.23 26.61
N GLU A 186 10.00 -0.62 27.53
CA GLU A 186 11.42 -0.87 27.26
C GLU A 186 11.72 -2.30 26.77
N ALA A 187 10.73 -3.20 26.78
CA ALA A 187 10.93 -4.58 26.36
C ALA A 187 11.17 -4.69 24.83
N GLU A 188 11.77 -5.80 24.42
CA GLU A 188 11.88 -6.14 23.01
C GLU A 188 10.47 -6.29 22.39
N PHE A 189 10.29 -5.76 21.19
CA PHE A 189 9.01 -5.86 20.51
C PHE A 189 8.76 -7.30 20.03
N VAL A 190 7.68 -7.89 20.52
CA VAL A 190 7.20 -9.19 20.05
C VAL A 190 5.98 -8.96 19.15
N ASN A 191 6.09 -9.36 17.89
CA ASN A 191 4.99 -9.26 16.95
C ASN A 191 3.84 -10.22 17.35
N PRO A 192 2.62 -9.72 17.61
CA PRO A 192 1.50 -10.54 18.06
C PRO A 192 0.80 -11.33 16.93
N LEU A 193 1.19 -11.11 15.67
CA LEU A 193 0.48 -11.66 14.51
C LEU A 193 0.91 -13.09 14.20
N ALA A 194 -0.04 -13.89 13.71
CA ALA A 194 0.20 -15.22 13.17
C ALA A 194 0.10 -15.22 11.62
N PRO A 195 0.75 -16.17 10.93
CA PRO A 195 0.54 -16.36 9.50
C PRO A 195 -0.94 -16.60 9.17
N ALA A 196 -1.42 -16.01 8.08
CA ALA A 196 -2.81 -16.11 7.66
C ALA A 196 -2.94 -16.13 6.14
N THR A 197 -4.05 -16.65 5.64
CA THR A 197 -4.40 -16.58 4.21
C THR A 197 -5.72 -15.84 4.08
N LEU A 198 -5.66 -14.67 3.44
CA LEU A 198 -6.79 -13.75 3.31
C LEU A 198 -7.43 -13.89 1.93
N ARG A 199 -8.77 -13.80 1.89
CA ARG A 199 -9.59 -13.97 0.68
C ARG A 199 -10.58 -12.83 0.50
N TRP A 200 -10.48 -12.14 -0.64
CA TRP A 200 -11.37 -11.02 -0.96
C TRP A 200 -11.62 -10.91 -2.46
N ARG A 201 -12.57 -10.08 -2.88
CA ARG A 201 -12.95 -9.92 -4.29
C ARG A 201 -12.77 -8.48 -4.78
N THR A 202 -11.87 -8.29 -5.74
CA THR A 202 -11.50 -6.96 -6.29
C THR A 202 -11.26 -6.97 -7.78
#